data_AF-A0A1H2IHM7-F1
#
_entry.id   AF-A0A1H2IHM7-F1
#
_cell.length_a   1.000
_cell.length_b   1.000
_cell.length_c   1.000
_cell.angle_alpha   90.00
_cell.angle_beta   90.00
_cell.angle_gamma   90.00
#
_symmetry.space_group_name_H-M   'P 1'
#
loop_
_entity.id
_entity.type
_entity.pdbx_description
1 polymer ?
#
loop_
_entity_poly.entity_id
_entity_poly.type
_entity_poly.pdbx_seq_one_letter_code
_entity_poly.pdbx_strand_id
1 'polypeptide(L)'
;MDEALRALAARQHGVVVRPQALAAGYDDNEIARRRATGAWTAICRGAYVETTLWNTLDDRQRHLALCQAVMLQLTVPAVLSHVSAAVWRGLPTWGADLSTVHVSRRDRHAPRLEAGVHHHAGRLTDEEFATVRAVLVTQPARTVVDVARTVPFEAAVVTADGALAQSLATQSELREALDTMRDWRGARGAGRVVEFADGRSESVGESRHRVQLDRVGLPRPELQVVVGGGDSPRDRVDFYFEEFATAAEFDGKVKYCRLLKPGESPGDVV
;
A
#
# COMPACT_ATOMS: atom_id res chain seq x y z
N MET A 1 12.13 26.39 -3.80
CA MET A 1 10.83 26.90 -4.29
C MET A 1 10.56 28.20 -3.54
N ASP A 2 9.78 29.11 -4.11
CA ASP A 2 9.14 30.18 -3.33
C ASP A 2 8.10 29.57 -2.39
N GLU A 3 7.59 30.41 -1.48
CA GLU A 3 6.69 29.98 -0.42
C GLU A 3 5.34 29.46 -0.95
N ALA A 4 4.75 30.11 -1.95
CA ALA A 4 3.46 29.72 -2.51
C ALA A 4 3.54 28.35 -3.21
N LEU A 5 4.59 28.14 -4.01
CA LEU A 5 4.84 26.88 -4.69
C LEU A 5 5.19 25.77 -3.71
N ARG A 6 5.94 26.06 -2.64
CA ARG A 6 6.21 25.09 -1.57
C ARG A 6 4.94 24.70 -0.81
N ALA A 7 4.05 25.65 -0.52
CA ALA A 7 2.78 25.36 0.13
C ALA A 7 1.85 24.51 -0.75
N LEU A 8 1.85 24.75 -2.07
CA LEU A 8 1.16 23.88 -3.04
C LEU A 8 1.77 22.47 -3.03
N ALA A 9 3.09 22.37 -3.14
CA ALA A 9 3.82 21.10 -3.14
C ALA A 9 3.53 20.28 -1.87
N ALA A 10 3.48 20.92 -0.70
CA ALA A 10 3.19 20.25 0.57
C ALA A 10 1.83 19.55 0.59
N ARG A 11 0.81 20.09 -0.08
CA ARG A 11 -0.51 19.44 -0.24
C ARG A 11 -0.52 18.31 -1.27
N GLN A 12 0.54 18.19 -2.05
CA GLN A 12 0.72 17.26 -3.16
C GLN A 12 1.90 16.31 -2.92
N HIS A 13 2.13 15.87 -1.68
CA HIS A 13 3.22 14.95 -1.35
C HIS A 13 4.62 15.47 -1.77
N GLY A 14 4.83 16.79 -1.73
CA GLY A 14 6.07 17.46 -2.13
C GLY A 14 6.22 17.70 -3.64
N VAL A 15 5.21 17.33 -4.44
CA VAL A 15 5.27 17.35 -5.90
C VAL A 15 4.84 18.70 -6.48
N VAL A 16 5.58 19.15 -7.47
CA VAL A 16 5.21 20.24 -8.38
C VAL A 16 5.31 19.73 -9.82
N VAL A 17 4.25 19.91 -10.61
CA VAL A 17 4.31 19.63 -12.06
C VAL A 17 4.65 20.89 -12.85
N ARG A 18 5.24 20.74 -14.04
CA ARG A 18 5.71 21.87 -14.87
C ARG A 18 4.64 22.96 -15.06
N PRO A 19 3.37 22.65 -15.40
CA PRO A 19 2.34 23.70 -15.51
C PRO A 19 2.16 24.53 -14.23
N GLN A 20 2.30 23.93 -13.04
CA GLN A 20 2.21 24.64 -11.77
C GLN A 20 3.42 25.52 -11.50
N ALA A 21 4.62 25.06 -11.84
CA ALA A 21 5.83 25.88 -11.78
C ALA A 21 5.73 27.09 -12.73
N LEU A 22 5.26 26.89 -13.97
CA LEU A 22 5.03 27.99 -14.91
C LEU A 22 4.00 29.00 -14.38
N ALA A 23 2.89 28.51 -13.82
CA ALA A 23 1.87 29.37 -13.22
C ALA A 23 2.37 30.15 -12.00
N ALA A 24 3.39 29.64 -11.30
CA ALA A 24 4.08 30.32 -10.20
C ALA A 24 5.18 31.30 -10.68
N GLY A 25 5.35 31.49 -11.99
CA GLY A 25 6.29 32.47 -12.56
C GLY A 25 7.67 31.93 -12.90
N TYR A 26 7.90 30.63 -12.79
CA TYR A 26 9.14 30.01 -13.26
C TYR A 26 9.12 29.88 -14.79
N ASP A 27 10.24 30.14 -15.45
CA ASP A 27 10.41 29.79 -16.86
C ASP A 27 11.16 28.45 -17.02
N ASP A 28 11.23 27.95 -18.25
CA ASP A 28 11.90 26.67 -18.54
C ASP A 28 13.41 26.71 -18.24
N ASN A 29 14.04 27.88 -18.37
CA ASN A 29 15.46 28.06 -18.06
C ASN A 29 15.71 27.93 -16.56
N GLU A 30 14.83 28.50 -15.72
CA GLU A 30 14.92 28.38 -14.29
C GLU A 30 14.62 26.97 -13.80
N ILE A 31 13.62 26.29 -14.39
CA ILE A 31 13.36 24.87 -14.11
C ILE A 31 14.58 24.02 -14.47
N ALA A 32 15.16 24.23 -15.66
CA ALA A 32 16.37 23.52 -16.09
C ALA A 32 17.57 23.81 -15.17
N ARG A 33 17.76 25.08 -14.78
CA ARG A 33 18.81 25.49 -13.82
C ARG A 33 18.63 24.78 -12.48
N ARG A 34 17.41 24.77 -11.91
CA ARG A 34 17.13 24.11 -10.61
C ARG A 34 17.39 22.61 -10.65
N ARG A 35 17.15 21.96 -11.78
CA ARG A 35 17.52 20.55 -11.98
C ARG A 35 19.04 20.38 -12.09
N ALA A 36 19.70 21.21 -12.89
CA ALA A 36 21.14 21.14 -13.11
C ALA A 36 21.95 21.39 -11.83
N THR A 37 21.47 22.29 -10.95
CA THR A 37 22.11 22.56 -9.65
C THR A 37 21.72 21.56 -8.57
N GLY A 38 20.89 20.56 -8.86
CA GLY A 38 20.41 19.59 -7.87
C GLY A 38 19.51 20.18 -6.79
N ALA A 39 18.88 21.33 -7.06
CA ALA A 39 17.88 21.89 -6.15
C ALA A 39 16.54 21.14 -6.26
N TRP A 40 16.20 20.70 -7.47
CA TRP A 40 14.99 19.91 -7.77
C TRP A 40 15.35 18.55 -8.37
N THR A 41 14.76 17.50 -7.80
CA THR A 41 14.81 16.14 -8.35
C THR A 41 13.63 15.95 -9.29
N ALA A 42 13.90 15.56 -10.54
CA ALA A 42 12.86 15.15 -11.48
C ALA A 42 12.46 13.69 -11.16
N ILE A 43 11.22 13.48 -10.72
CA ILE A 43 10.72 12.15 -10.32
C ILE A 43 10.04 11.42 -11.48
N CYS A 44 9.49 12.16 -12.43
CA CYS A 44 9.08 11.69 -13.74
C CYS A 44 9.10 12.87 -14.73
N ARG A 45 8.79 12.63 -16.01
CA ARG A 45 8.77 13.70 -17.02
C ARG A 45 7.81 14.80 -16.57
N GLY A 46 8.33 16.02 -16.40
CA GLY A 46 7.52 17.19 -16.07
C GLY A 46 7.11 17.32 -14.60
N ALA A 47 7.58 16.46 -13.69
CA ALA A 47 7.30 16.56 -12.26
C ALA A 47 8.56 16.60 -11.40
N TYR A 48 8.53 17.44 -10.38
CA TYR A 48 9.69 17.82 -9.58
C TYR A 48 9.37 17.81 -8.08
N VAL A 49 10.37 17.50 -7.27
CA VAL A 49 10.36 17.61 -5.80
C VAL A 49 11.64 18.34 -5.38
N GLU A 50 11.63 19.12 -4.28
CA GLU A 50 12.87 19.65 -3.72
C GLU A 50 13.81 18.49 -3.34
N THR A 51 15.06 18.51 -3.80
CA THR A 51 15.99 17.38 -3.65
C THR A 51 16.27 17.04 -2.19
N THR A 52 16.31 18.06 -1.33
CA THR A 52 16.46 17.89 0.13
C THR A 52 15.34 17.07 0.74
N LEU A 53 14.08 17.34 0.34
CA LEU A 53 12.91 16.56 0.75
C LEU A 53 12.96 15.15 0.15
N TRP A 54 13.24 15.02 -1.14
CA TRP A 54 13.26 13.72 -1.83
C TRP A 54 14.22 12.72 -1.17
N ASN A 55 15.36 13.19 -0.71
CA ASN A 55 16.38 12.37 -0.07
C ASN A 55 15.96 11.87 1.32
N THR A 56 14.99 12.51 1.98
CA THR A 56 14.47 12.09 3.28
C THR A 56 13.26 11.17 3.16
N LEU A 57 12.65 11.06 1.97
CA LEU A 57 11.46 10.24 1.77
C LEU A 57 11.80 8.74 1.76
N ASP A 58 11.01 7.96 2.47
CA ASP A 58 11.01 6.50 2.33
C ASP A 58 10.35 6.06 1.00
N ASP A 59 10.45 4.77 0.67
CA ASP A 59 9.93 4.24 -0.60
C ASP A 59 8.41 4.44 -0.75
N ARG A 60 7.66 4.36 0.35
CA ARG A 60 6.22 4.57 0.35
C ARG A 60 5.87 6.04 0.06
N GLN A 61 6.58 6.97 0.67
CA GLN A 61 6.41 8.41 0.46
C GLN A 61 6.84 8.82 -0.96
N ARG A 62 7.92 8.24 -1.48
CA ARG A 62 8.32 8.40 -2.89
C ARG A 62 7.25 7.88 -3.84
N HIS A 63 6.65 6.73 -3.53
CA HIS A 63 5.55 6.19 -4.33
C HIS A 63 4.30 7.08 -4.30
N LEU A 64 3.95 7.67 -3.15
CA LEU A 64 2.86 8.64 -3.05
C LEU A 64 3.13 9.88 -3.92
N ALA A 65 4.36 10.39 -3.92
CA ALA A 65 4.78 11.49 -4.78
C ALA A 65 4.67 11.10 -6.27
N LEU A 66 5.11 9.90 -6.67
CA LEU A 66 4.94 9.39 -8.03
C LEU A 66 3.46 9.27 -8.42
N CYS A 67 2.62 8.71 -7.55
CA CYS A 67 1.17 8.62 -7.76
C CYS A 67 0.55 10.00 -7.99
N GLN A 68 0.88 10.98 -7.14
CA GLN A 68 0.39 12.35 -7.28
C GLN A 68 0.86 13.00 -8.59
N ALA A 69 2.14 12.85 -8.94
CA ALA A 69 2.72 13.38 -10.17
C ALA A 69 2.04 12.80 -11.42
N VAL A 70 1.75 11.49 -11.42
CA VAL A 70 1.04 10.82 -12.50
C VAL A 70 -0.39 11.34 -12.60
N MET A 71 -1.13 11.39 -11.49
CA MET A 71 -2.54 11.80 -11.48
C MET A 71 -2.75 13.28 -11.82
N LEU A 72 -1.76 14.16 -11.57
CA LEU A 72 -1.80 15.56 -12.01
C LEU A 72 -1.52 15.74 -13.51
N GLN A 73 -0.90 14.76 -14.17
CA GLN A 73 -0.43 14.87 -15.56
C GLN A 73 -1.23 14.01 -16.54
N LEU A 74 -1.92 12.97 -16.06
CA LEU A 74 -2.77 12.15 -16.91
C LEU A 74 -3.93 12.98 -17.46
N THR A 75 -4.01 13.05 -18.78
CA THR A 75 -5.10 13.71 -19.51
C THR A 75 -6.28 12.77 -19.78
N VAL A 76 -6.05 11.46 -19.65
CA VAL A 76 -7.08 10.43 -19.82
C VAL A 76 -7.76 10.11 -18.47
N PRO A 77 -9.07 9.79 -18.46
CA PRO A 77 -9.74 9.35 -17.24
C PRO A 77 -9.10 8.06 -16.69
N ALA A 78 -8.39 8.20 -15.59
CA ALA A 78 -7.69 7.12 -14.91
C ALA A 78 -8.03 7.12 -13.42
N VAL A 79 -7.92 5.95 -12.81
CA VAL A 79 -8.16 5.73 -11.39
C VAL A 79 -6.93 5.02 -10.83
N LEU A 80 -6.34 5.52 -9.74
CA LEU A 80 -5.29 4.78 -9.04
C LEU A 80 -5.86 3.42 -8.59
N SER A 81 -5.12 2.35 -8.85
CA SER A 81 -5.56 0.98 -8.56
C SER A 81 -4.42 0.11 -8.04
N HIS A 82 -4.71 -1.15 -7.72
CA HIS A 82 -3.73 -2.14 -7.26
C HIS A 82 -2.87 -1.60 -6.09
N VAL A 83 -1.56 -1.85 -6.11
CA VAL A 83 -0.62 -1.47 -5.05
C VAL A 83 -0.58 0.05 -4.86
N SER A 84 -0.69 0.85 -5.92
CA SER A 84 -0.75 2.32 -5.83
C SER A 84 -2.00 2.80 -5.07
N ALA A 85 -3.17 2.20 -5.33
CA ALA A 85 -4.36 2.49 -4.54
C ALA A 85 -4.23 2.04 -3.09
N ALA A 86 -3.60 0.89 -2.83
CA ALA A 86 -3.36 0.40 -1.47
C ALA A 86 -2.48 1.38 -0.68
N VAL A 87 -1.35 1.82 -1.25
CA VAL A 87 -0.47 2.83 -0.66
C VAL A 87 -1.22 4.14 -0.42
N TRP A 88 -2.01 4.60 -1.40
CA TRP A 88 -2.80 5.82 -1.26
C TRP A 88 -3.82 5.70 -0.12
N ARG A 89 -4.52 4.57 0.01
CA ARG A 89 -5.51 4.35 1.08
C ARG A 89 -4.91 4.15 2.47
N GLY A 90 -3.59 4.02 2.56
CA GLY A 90 -2.93 3.82 3.83
C GLY A 90 -2.63 2.35 4.15
N LEU A 91 -3.01 1.42 3.27
CA LEU A 91 -2.90 -0.02 3.49
C LEU A 91 -1.44 -0.49 3.51
N PRO A 92 -1.12 -1.53 4.28
CA PRO A 92 0.20 -2.14 4.24
C PRO A 92 0.45 -2.84 2.90
N THR A 93 1.66 -2.68 2.36
CA THR A 93 2.07 -3.16 1.03
C THR A 93 3.43 -3.84 1.10
N TRP A 94 3.63 -4.64 2.16
CA TRP A 94 4.89 -5.34 2.39
C TRP A 94 5.23 -6.25 1.21
N GLY A 95 6.49 -6.19 0.75
CA GLY A 95 6.97 -7.03 -0.36
C GLY A 95 6.35 -6.71 -1.73
N ALA A 96 5.53 -5.65 -1.84
CA ALA A 96 5.02 -5.18 -3.11
C ALA A 96 6.05 -4.28 -3.81
N ASP A 97 6.13 -4.36 -5.13
CA ASP A 97 6.95 -3.46 -5.95
C ASP A 97 6.31 -2.07 -6.00
N LEU A 98 7.05 -1.06 -5.53
CA LEU A 98 6.65 0.36 -5.53
C LEU A 98 7.40 1.19 -6.58
N SER A 99 8.15 0.56 -7.48
CA SER A 99 8.86 1.25 -8.56
C SER A 99 7.94 1.74 -9.68
N THR A 100 6.73 1.19 -9.77
CA THR A 100 5.77 1.44 -10.85
C THR A 100 4.44 1.93 -10.32
N VAL A 101 3.91 3.03 -10.87
CA VAL A 101 2.56 3.52 -10.53
C VAL A 101 1.50 2.70 -11.28
N HIS A 102 0.48 2.23 -10.56
CA HIS A 102 -0.61 1.45 -11.14
C HIS A 102 -1.88 2.28 -11.25
N VAL A 103 -2.42 2.35 -12.47
CA VAL A 103 -3.70 2.99 -12.77
C VAL A 103 -4.59 2.05 -13.57
N SER A 104 -5.89 2.06 -13.28
CA SER A 104 -6.90 1.45 -14.14
C SER A 104 -7.52 2.54 -15.01
N ARG A 105 -7.47 2.33 -16.33
CA ARG A 105 -8.10 3.25 -17.28
C ARG A 105 -9.60 2.98 -17.38
N ARG A 106 -10.38 4.04 -17.64
CA ARG A 106 -11.85 3.93 -17.84
C ARG A 106 -12.24 3.73 -19.30
N ASP A 107 -11.31 3.89 -20.22
CA ASP A 107 -11.50 3.63 -21.65
C ASP A 107 -10.98 2.24 -22.06
N ARG A 108 -11.54 1.68 -23.14
CA ARG A 108 -11.33 0.27 -23.54
C ARG A 108 -10.05 0.06 -24.34
N HIS A 109 -8.91 0.45 -23.80
CA HIS A 109 -7.60 0.20 -24.42
C HIS A 109 -6.91 -1.03 -23.83
N ALA A 110 -5.99 -1.59 -24.61
CA ALA A 110 -5.11 -2.67 -24.16
C ALA A 110 -4.22 -2.21 -22.99
N PRO A 111 -3.87 -3.12 -22.06
CA PRO A 111 -2.99 -2.80 -20.95
C PRO A 111 -1.59 -2.46 -21.48
N ARG A 112 -0.89 -1.54 -20.81
CA ARG A 112 0.49 -1.16 -21.18
C ARG A 112 1.29 -0.65 -20.00
N LEU A 113 2.60 -0.88 -20.05
CA LEU A 113 3.58 -0.28 -19.15
C LEU A 113 4.33 0.81 -19.92
N GLU A 114 4.21 2.06 -19.48
CA GLU A 114 4.78 3.20 -20.18
C GLU A 114 5.28 4.23 -19.16
N ALA A 115 6.53 4.68 -19.32
CA ALA A 115 7.13 5.74 -18.48
C ALA A 115 6.98 5.53 -16.95
N GLY A 116 7.09 4.28 -16.48
CA GLY A 116 6.94 3.94 -15.05
C GLY A 116 5.49 3.88 -14.56
N VAL A 117 4.52 3.87 -15.48
CA VAL A 117 3.09 3.74 -15.18
C VAL A 117 2.53 2.48 -15.84
N HIS A 118 1.98 1.58 -15.05
CA HIS A 118 1.23 0.44 -15.52
C HIS A 118 -0.25 0.83 -15.66
N HIS A 119 -0.68 0.97 -16.90
CA HIS A 119 -2.07 1.15 -17.28
C HIS A 119 -2.75 -0.22 -17.40
N HIS A 120 -3.53 -0.57 -16.40
CA HIS A 120 -4.36 -1.76 -16.40
C HIS A 120 -5.60 -1.56 -17.26
N ALA A 121 -5.96 -2.63 -17.98
CA ALA A 121 -7.20 -2.74 -18.71
C ALA A 121 -8.17 -3.64 -17.93
N GLY A 122 -9.42 -3.21 -17.82
CA GLY A 122 -10.45 -3.96 -17.14
C GLY A 122 -11.71 -3.14 -17.00
N ARG A 123 -12.84 -3.80 -16.78
CA ARG A 123 -14.08 -3.11 -16.45
C ARG A 123 -13.92 -2.43 -15.09
N LEU A 124 -14.30 -1.16 -15.03
CA LEU A 124 -14.39 -0.38 -13.79
C LEU A 124 -15.71 0.39 -13.83
N THR A 125 -16.63 0.08 -12.93
CA THR A 125 -17.88 0.82 -12.77
C THR A 125 -17.68 2.03 -11.87
N ASP A 126 -18.64 2.96 -11.91
CA ASP A 126 -18.56 4.19 -11.10
C ASP A 126 -18.69 3.93 -9.58
N GLU A 127 -19.17 2.75 -9.18
CA GLU A 127 -19.23 2.30 -7.78
C GLU A 127 -17.88 1.77 -7.28
N GLU A 128 -16.99 1.35 -8.19
CA GLU A 128 -15.72 0.70 -7.87
C GLU A 128 -14.57 1.68 -7.60
N PHE A 129 -14.84 2.99 -7.59
CA PHE A 129 -13.86 4.01 -7.22
C PHE A 129 -14.50 5.20 -6.49
N ALA A 130 -13.67 5.98 -5.81
CA ALA A 130 -14.07 7.23 -5.17
C ALA A 130 -12.93 8.24 -5.19
N THR A 131 -13.27 9.51 -5.00
CA THR A 131 -12.27 10.57 -4.78
C THR A 131 -11.75 10.49 -3.35
N VAL A 132 -10.46 10.20 -3.19
CA VAL A 132 -9.75 10.16 -1.92
C VAL A 132 -8.59 11.15 -1.99
N ARG A 133 -8.61 12.20 -1.15
CA ARG A 133 -7.61 13.29 -1.17
C ARG A 133 -7.43 13.88 -2.58
N ALA A 134 -8.54 14.27 -3.20
CA ALA A 134 -8.62 14.87 -4.55
C ALA A 134 -8.15 13.98 -5.72
N VAL A 135 -7.95 12.67 -5.49
CA VAL A 135 -7.53 11.71 -6.53
C VAL A 135 -8.55 10.60 -6.63
N LEU A 136 -8.87 10.14 -7.85
CA LEU A 136 -9.72 8.97 -8.06
C LEU A 136 -8.94 7.70 -7.71
N VAL A 137 -9.48 6.88 -6.81
CA VAL A 137 -8.86 5.65 -6.30
C VAL A 137 -9.90 4.53 -6.24
N THR A 138 -9.55 3.32 -6.67
CA THR A 138 -10.42 2.14 -6.57
C THR A 138 -10.90 1.94 -5.13
N GLN A 139 -12.15 1.50 -4.92
CA GLN A 139 -12.67 1.21 -3.57
C GLN A 139 -11.80 0.18 -2.85
N PRO A 140 -11.81 0.11 -1.50
CA PRO A 140 -10.94 -0.79 -0.76
C PRO A 140 -11.04 -2.26 -1.18
N ALA A 141 -12.25 -2.81 -1.28
CA ALA A 141 -12.43 -4.21 -1.70
C ALA A 141 -11.91 -4.48 -3.12
N ARG A 142 -12.22 -3.58 -4.06
CA ARG A 142 -11.66 -3.60 -5.42
C ARG A 142 -10.13 -3.57 -5.41
N THR A 143 -9.56 -2.69 -4.60
CA THR A 143 -8.11 -2.51 -4.45
C THR A 143 -7.44 -3.79 -3.95
N VAL A 144 -7.99 -4.40 -2.90
CA VAL A 144 -7.46 -5.64 -2.31
C VAL A 144 -7.48 -6.78 -3.34
N VAL A 145 -8.59 -6.96 -4.06
CA VAL A 145 -8.70 -8.01 -5.08
C VAL A 145 -7.72 -7.76 -6.24
N ASP A 146 -7.59 -6.52 -6.71
CA ASP A 146 -6.62 -6.15 -7.75
C ASP A 146 -5.17 -6.43 -7.29
N VAL A 147 -4.81 -6.08 -6.04
CA VAL A 147 -3.51 -6.44 -5.43
C VAL A 147 -3.35 -7.96 -5.40
N ALA A 148 -4.32 -8.68 -4.86
CA ALA A 148 -4.25 -10.14 -4.67
C ALA A 148 -4.14 -10.92 -5.98
N ARG A 149 -4.60 -10.35 -7.09
CA ARG A 149 -4.45 -10.94 -8.43
C ARG A 149 -3.06 -10.76 -9.03
N THR A 150 -2.26 -9.82 -8.52
CA THR A 150 -1.06 -9.33 -9.22
C THR A 150 0.23 -9.40 -8.40
N VAL A 151 0.16 -9.53 -7.08
CA VAL A 151 1.35 -9.65 -6.21
C VAL A 151 1.47 -11.05 -5.59
N PRO A 152 2.65 -11.43 -5.05
CA PRO A 152 2.80 -12.70 -4.34
C PRO A 152 1.82 -12.86 -3.18
N PHE A 153 1.43 -14.11 -2.89
CA PHE A 153 0.40 -14.45 -1.90
C PHE A 153 0.61 -13.78 -0.53
N GLU A 154 1.83 -13.81 0.01
CA GLU A 154 2.15 -13.23 1.33
C GLU A 154 1.94 -11.71 1.36
N ALA A 155 2.39 -10.99 0.32
CA ALA A 155 2.18 -9.55 0.18
C ALA A 155 0.69 -9.20 0.07
N ALA A 156 -0.06 -10.01 -0.68
CA ALA A 156 -1.49 -9.83 -0.86
C ALA A 156 -2.28 -10.04 0.44
N VAL A 157 -1.92 -11.07 1.23
CA VAL A 157 -2.52 -11.33 2.54
C VAL A 157 -2.29 -10.16 3.48
N VAL A 158 -1.08 -9.62 3.54
CA VAL A 158 -0.78 -8.42 4.35
C VAL A 158 -1.70 -7.26 3.99
N THR A 159 -1.89 -6.97 2.69
CA THR A 159 -2.79 -5.90 2.25
C THR A 159 -4.26 -6.21 2.58
N ALA A 160 -4.70 -7.46 2.43
CA ALA A 160 -6.07 -7.87 2.72
C ALA A 160 -6.39 -7.79 4.22
N ASP A 161 -5.54 -8.38 5.07
CA ASP A 161 -5.65 -8.33 6.53
C ASP A 161 -5.69 -6.87 7.01
N GLY A 162 -4.78 -6.03 6.49
CA GLY A 162 -4.76 -4.60 6.83
C GLY A 162 -6.03 -3.84 6.43
N ALA A 163 -6.68 -4.20 5.31
CA ALA A 163 -7.94 -3.60 4.90
C ALA A 163 -9.11 -4.03 5.80
N LEU A 164 -9.14 -5.30 6.20
CA LEU A 164 -10.12 -5.85 7.12
C LEU A 164 -9.95 -5.27 8.54
N ALA A 165 -8.71 -5.21 9.04
CA ALA A 165 -8.36 -4.67 10.36
C ALA A 165 -8.74 -3.19 10.47
N GLN A 166 -8.52 -2.40 9.41
CA GLN A 166 -8.92 -0.98 9.37
C GLN A 166 -10.41 -0.77 9.08
N SER A 167 -11.20 -1.84 8.95
CA SER A 167 -12.62 -1.80 8.56
C SER A 167 -12.88 -1.02 7.27
N LEU A 168 -11.89 -1.00 6.36
CA LEU A 168 -12.02 -0.37 5.04
C LEU A 168 -12.75 -1.27 4.06
N ALA A 169 -12.72 -2.58 4.29
CA ALA A 169 -13.51 -3.58 3.59
C ALA A 169 -13.95 -4.66 4.59
N THR A 170 -15.01 -5.36 4.24
CA THR A 170 -15.47 -6.56 4.93
C THR A 170 -15.14 -7.81 4.11
N GLN A 171 -15.15 -8.96 4.79
CA GLN A 171 -14.96 -10.24 4.13
C GLN A 171 -16.03 -10.50 3.03
N SER A 172 -17.26 -9.99 3.18
CA SER A 172 -18.31 -10.10 2.16
C SER A 172 -17.96 -9.27 0.93
N GLU A 173 -17.59 -8.01 1.13
CA GLU A 173 -17.22 -7.10 0.03
C GLU A 173 -16.01 -7.61 -0.75
N LEU A 174 -15.03 -8.24 -0.08
CA LEU A 174 -13.90 -8.88 -0.78
C LEU A 174 -14.36 -10.01 -1.69
N ARG A 175 -15.30 -10.85 -1.24
CA ARG A 175 -15.87 -11.95 -2.05
C ARG A 175 -16.71 -11.41 -3.20
N GLU A 176 -17.55 -10.41 -2.94
CA GLU A 176 -18.38 -9.77 -3.96
C GLU A 176 -17.51 -9.12 -5.04
N ALA A 177 -16.46 -8.39 -4.67
CA ALA A 177 -15.52 -7.82 -5.61
C ALA A 177 -14.83 -8.91 -6.44
N LEU A 178 -14.36 -10.00 -5.81
CA LEU A 178 -13.74 -11.13 -6.50
C LEU A 178 -14.71 -11.82 -7.48
N ASP A 179 -15.98 -11.93 -7.11
CA ASP A 179 -17.02 -12.57 -7.91
C ASP A 179 -17.24 -11.85 -9.25
N THR A 180 -17.05 -10.54 -9.29
CA THR A 180 -17.11 -9.76 -10.54
C THR A 180 -15.90 -9.96 -11.45
N MET A 181 -14.85 -10.62 -10.96
CA MET A 181 -13.55 -10.81 -11.63
C MET A 181 -13.15 -12.28 -11.79
N ARG A 182 -14.07 -13.24 -11.62
CA ARG A 182 -13.77 -14.68 -11.65
C ARG A 182 -12.97 -15.15 -12.86
N ASP A 183 -13.24 -14.56 -14.04
CA ASP A 183 -12.58 -14.93 -15.30
C ASP A 183 -11.27 -14.15 -15.56
N TRP A 184 -10.89 -13.25 -14.65
CA TRP A 184 -9.72 -12.42 -14.86
C TRP A 184 -8.46 -13.17 -14.47
N ARG A 185 -7.34 -12.87 -15.14
CA ARG A 185 -6.02 -13.43 -14.80
C ARG A 185 -5.74 -13.20 -13.31
N GLY A 186 -5.29 -14.25 -12.63
CA GLY A 186 -4.94 -14.20 -11.20
C GLY A 186 -6.13 -14.37 -10.24
N ALA A 187 -7.38 -14.46 -10.71
CA ALA A 187 -8.55 -14.56 -9.85
C ALA A 187 -8.51 -15.75 -8.89
N ARG A 188 -8.03 -16.92 -9.33
CA ARG A 188 -7.84 -18.09 -8.45
C ARG A 188 -6.86 -17.79 -7.30
N GLY A 189 -5.76 -17.08 -7.58
CA GLY A 189 -4.80 -16.68 -6.56
C GLY A 189 -5.42 -15.70 -5.57
N ALA A 190 -6.18 -14.72 -6.07
CA ALA A 190 -6.91 -13.79 -5.23
C ALA A 190 -7.99 -14.47 -4.37
N GLY A 191 -8.66 -15.50 -4.90
CA GLY A 191 -9.60 -16.31 -4.12
C GLY A 191 -8.95 -16.95 -2.90
N ARG A 192 -7.75 -17.52 -3.06
CA ARG A 192 -6.98 -18.05 -1.93
C ARG A 192 -6.63 -16.98 -0.90
N VAL A 193 -6.26 -15.77 -1.36
CA VAL A 193 -5.95 -14.65 -0.45
C VAL A 193 -7.19 -14.21 0.31
N VAL A 194 -8.32 -14.02 -0.39
CA VAL A 194 -9.59 -13.63 0.23
C VAL A 194 -10.02 -14.69 1.24
N GLU A 195 -9.92 -15.97 0.93
CA GLU A 195 -10.26 -17.05 1.86
C GLU A 195 -9.33 -17.10 3.09
N PHE A 196 -8.05 -16.77 2.90
CA PHE A 196 -7.05 -16.78 3.97
C PHE A 196 -7.11 -15.54 4.86
N ALA A 197 -7.53 -14.39 4.32
CA ALA A 197 -7.49 -13.10 4.99
C ALA A 197 -8.27 -13.10 6.32
N ASP A 198 -7.73 -12.38 7.31
CA ASP A 198 -8.32 -12.23 8.64
C ASP A 198 -7.96 -10.86 9.23
N GLY A 199 -8.97 -10.05 9.53
CA GLY A 199 -8.79 -8.71 10.08
C GLY A 199 -8.28 -8.66 11.52
N ARG A 200 -8.13 -9.82 12.20
CA ARG A 200 -7.57 -9.90 13.56
C ARG A 200 -6.04 -9.91 13.59
N SER A 201 -5.37 -10.03 12.44
CA SER A 201 -3.92 -9.78 12.38
C SER A 201 -3.66 -8.28 12.52
N GLU A 202 -3.09 -7.86 13.65
CA GLU A 202 -2.91 -6.46 14.03
C GLU A 202 -1.63 -5.84 13.42
N SER A 203 -0.76 -6.66 12.83
CA SER A 203 0.49 -6.21 12.22
C SER A 203 0.87 -6.96 10.94
N VAL A 204 1.71 -6.31 10.12
CA VAL A 204 2.35 -6.93 8.93
C VAL A 204 3.08 -8.22 9.33
N GLY A 205 3.73 -8.20 10.50
CA GLY A 205 4.48 -9.33 11.01
C GLY A 205 3.59 -10.52 11.34
N GLU A 206 2.46 -10.29 12.00
CA GLU A 206 1.48 -11.34 12.30
C GLU A 206 0.90 -11.96 11.03
N SER A 207 0.46 -11.15 10.06
CA SER A 207 -0.05 -11.64 8.77
C SER A 207 0.97 -12.54 8.07
N ARG A 208 2.23 -12.12 8.04
CA ARG A 208 3.33 -12.91 7.46
C ARG A 208 3.57 -14.19 8.23
N HIS A 209 3.61 -14.12 9.56
CA HIS A 209 3.80 -15.28 10.42
C HIS A 209 2.71 -16.33 10.15
N ARG A 210 1.45 -15.89 10.04
CA ARG A 210 0.31 -16.72 9.66
C ARG A 210 0.51 -17.43 8.32
N VAL A 211 1.02 -16.73 7.31
CA VAL A 211 1.36 -17.32 6.01
C VAL A 211 2.50 -18.35 6.13
N GLN A 212 3.49 -18.13 6.99
CA GLN A 212 4.56 -19.11 7.21
C GLN A 212 4.04 -20.37 7.92
N LEU A 213 3.18 -20.21 8.94
CA LEU A 213 2.52 -21.32 9.63
C LEU A 213 1.73 -22.22 8.65
N ASP A 214 0.95 -21.60 7.75
CA ASP A 214 0.22 -22.30 6.69
C ASP A 214 1.17 -23.03 5.73
N ARG A 215 2.27 -22.40 5.33
CA ARG A 215 3.28 -23.01 4.43
C ARG A 215 3.96 -24.23 5.02
N VAL A 216 4.21 -24.27 6.33
CA VAL A 216 4.80 -25.44 7.00
C VAL A 216 3.76 -26.49 7.38
N GLY A 217 2.48 -26.25 7.07
CA GLY A 217 1.39 -27.21 7.30
C GLY A 217 0.91 -27.28 8.74
N LEU A 218 1.14 -26.24 9.55
CA LEU A 218 0.56 -26.16 10.89
C LEU A 218 -0.94 -25.85 10.83
N PRO A 219 -1.73 -26.32 11.81
CA PRO A 219 -3.15 -25.96 11.88
C PRO A 219 -3.35 -24.44 11.94
N ARG A 220 -4.50 -23.95 11.47
CA ARG A 220 -4.80 -22.51 11.53
C ARG A 220 -4.98 -22.10 13.00
N PRO A 221 -4.17 -21.16 13.53
CA PRO A 221 -4.36 -20.68 14.89
C PRO A 221 -5.59 -19.79 15.00
N GLU A 222 -6.21 -19.77 16.17
CA GLU A 222 -7.12 -18.71 16.57
C GLU A 222 -6.30 -17.44 16.87
N LEU A 223 -6.79 -16.29 16.40
CA LEU A 223 -6.08 -15.02 16.54
C LEU A 223 -6.64 -14.19 17.70
N GLN A 224 -5.73 -13.50 18.39
CA GLN A 224 -6.05 -12.51 19.44
C GLN A 224 -6.92 -13.11 20.57
N VAL A 225 -6.57 -14.32 21.00
CA VAL A 225 -7.31 -15.07 22.05
C VAL A 225 -6.91 -14.55 23.43
N VAL A 226 -7.89 -14.37 24.32
CA VAL A 226 -7.63 -14.08 25.74
C VAL A 226 -7.59 -15.39 26.50
N VAL A 227 -6.42 -15.72 27.04
CA VAL A 227 -6.19 -16.91 27.87
C VAL A 227 -6.14 -16.52 29.35
N GLY A 228 -6.51 -17.46 30.23
CA GLY A 228 -6.60 -17.24 31.67
C GLY A 228 -7.99 -16.76 32.14
N GLY A 229 -8.07 -16.37 33.42
CA GLY A 229 -9.31 -16.04 34.11
C GLY A 229 -9.48 -16.81 35.44
N GLY A 230 -10.40 -16.33 36.29
CA GLY A 230 -10.47 -16.75 37.69
C GLY A 230 -9.49 -15.93 38.55
N ASP A 231 -8.65 -16.61 39.33
CA ASP A 231 -7.59 -15.99 40.15
C ASP A 231 -6.29 -15.69 39.37
N SER A 232 -6.19 -16.11 38.10
CA SER A 232 -5.02 -15.86 37.24
C SER A 232 -5.21 -14.63 36.34
N PRO A 233 -4.14 -13.90 36.01
CA PRO A 233 -4.18 -12.81 35.03
C PRO A 233 -4.76 -13.26 33.68
N ARG A 234 -5.43 -12.33 33.00
CA ARG A 234 -5.88 -12.53 31.62
C ARG A 234 -4.85 -11.91 30.68
N ASP A 235 -4.28 -12.74 29.81
CA ASP A 235 -3.32 -12.30 28.80
C ASP A 235 -3.88 -12.57 27.41
N ARG A 236 -3.61 -11.65 26.47
CA ARG A 236 -4.03 -11.79 25.06
C ARG A 236 -2.85 -12.28 24.24
N VAL A 237 -3.02 -13.40 23.55
CA VAL A 237 -2.00 -14.03 22.71
C VAL A 237 -2.33 -13.85 21.23
N ASP A 238 -1.31 -13.64 20.40
CA ASP A 238 -1.49 -13.36 18.97
C ASP A 238 -2.02 -14.59 18.23
N PHE A 239 -1.47 -15.76 18.53
CA PHE A 239 -1.83 -17.05 17.93
C PHE A 239 -2.06 -18.09 19.01
N TYR A 240 -3.17 -18.80 18.93
CA TYR A 240 -3.49 -19.88 19.84
C TYR A 240 -3.90 -21.14 19.07
N PHE A 241 -3.25 -22.25 19.38
CA PHE A 241 -3.55 -23.56 18.81
C PHE A 241 -4.27 -24.40 19.86
N GLU A 242 -5.60 -24.37 19.85
CA GLU A 242 -6.47 -25.05 20.83
C GLU A 242 -6.12 -26.54 20.97
N GLU A 243 -5.95 -27.26 19.85
CA GLU A 243 -5.65 -28.70 19.84
C GLU A 243 -4.37 -29.05 20.63
N PHE A 244 -3.41 -28.14 20.69
CA PHE A 244 -2.13 -28.34 21.37
C PHE A 244 -2.01 -27.54 22.67
N ALA A 245 -3.06 -26.83 23.09
CA ALA A 245 -3.04 -25.87 24.20
C ALA A 245 -1.80 -24.96 24.18
N THR A 246 -1.40 -24.51 22.99
CA THR A 246 -0.12 -23.81 22.76
C THR A 246 -0.38 -22.40 22.23
N ALA A 247 0.20 -21.40 22.89
CA ALA A 247 0.21 -20.03 22.42
C ALA A 247 1.54 -19.70 21.72
N ALA A 248 1.47 -18.85 20.69
CA ALA A 248 2.63 -18.24 20.07
C ALA A 248 2.40 -16.71 19.95
N GLU A 249 3.44 -15.94 20.24
CA GLU A 249 3.43 -14.48 20.11
C GLU A 249 4.34 -14.05 18.96
N PHE A 250 3.92 -13.02 18.24
CA PHE A 250 4.79 -12.35 17.28
C PHE A 250 5.37 -11.10 17.91
N ASP A 251 6.58 -11.23 18.44
CA ASP A 251 7.33 -10.09 18.98
C ASP A 251 8.02 -9.31 17.86
N GLY A 252 7.35 -8.28 17.35
CA GLY A 252 7.99 -7.31 16.46
C GLY A 252 9.13 -6.53 17.14
N LYS A 253 10.07 -5.96 16.36
CA LYS A 253 11.24 -5.18 16.86
C LYS A 253 10.87 -4.11 17.91
N VAL A 254 9.65 -3.55 17.88
CA VAL A 254 9.17 -2.54 18.85
C VAL A 254 9.03 -3.11 20.27
N LYS A 255 8.68 -4.40 20.43
CA LYS A 255 8.66 -5.07 21.74
C LYS A 255 10.07 -5.35 22.26
N TYR A 256 11.03 -5.72 21.39
CA TYR A 256 12.43 -5.87 21.77
C TYR A 256 12.96 -4.58 22.42
N CYS A 257 12.73 -3.41 21.83
CA CYS A 257 13.18 -2.15 22.42
C CYS A 257 12.63 -1.82 23.82
N ARG A 258 11.47 -2.40 24.22
CA ARG A 258 10.95 -2.25 25.59
C ARG A 258 11.57 -3.23 26.59
N LEU A 259 12.15 -4.33 26.11
CA LEU A 259 12.77 -5.37 26.94
C LEU A 259 14.31 -5.28 26.97
N LEU A 260 14.92 -4.45 26.12
CA LEU A 260 16.37 -4.20 26.14
C LEU A 260 16.75 -3.41 27.38
N LYS A 261 17.79 -3.88 28.07
CA LYS A 261 18.45 -3.09 29.11
C LYS A 261 19.21 -1.92 28.44
N PRO A 262 19.49 -0.83 29.17
CA PRO A 262 20.31 0.25 28.64
C PRO A 262 21.65 -0.28 28.09
N GLY A 263 21.87 -0.19 26.78
CA GLY A 263 23.12 -0.60 26.11
C GLY A 263 23.04 -1.81 25.17
N GLU A 264 21.88 -2.47 25.04
CA GLU A 264 21.72 -3.59 24.10
C GLU A 264 21.15 -3.12 22.75
N SER A 265 21.73 -3.59 21.64
CA SER A 265 21.29 -3.30 20.27
C SER A 265 20.73 -4.57 19.63
N PRO A 266 19.53 -4.55 19.02
CA PRO A 266 19.04 -5.66 18.22
C PRO A 266 19.86 -5.76 16.93
N GLY A 267 20.66 -6.83 16.80
CA GLY A 267 21.42 -7.12 15.59
C GLY A 267 20.51 -7.35 14.38
N ASP A 268 20.87 -6.74 13.26
CA ASP A 268 20.07 -6.68 12.05
C ASP A 268 20.09 -7.99 11.26
N VAL A 269 18.95 -8.69 11.24
CA VAL A 269 18.54 -9.54 10.12
C VAL A 269 17.01 -9.46 9.97
N VAL A 270 16.54 -8.92 8.84
CA VAL A 270 15.22 -9.17 8.22
C VAL A 270 15.45 -9.30 6.73
#